data_AF-X1PHK3-F1
#
_entry.id   AF-X1PHK3-F1
#
_cell.length_a   1.000
_cell.length_b   1.000
_cell.length_c   1.000
_cell.angle_alpha   90.00
_cell.angle_beta   90.00
_cell.angle_gamma   90.00
#
_symmetry.space_group_name_H-M   'P 1'
#
loop_
_entity.id
_entity.type
_entity.pdbx_description
1 polymer ?
#
loop_
_entity_poly.entity_id
_entity_poly.type
_entity_poly.pdbx_seq_one_letter_code
_entity_poly.pdbx_strand_id
1 'polypeptide(L)'
;EKIAQFYRPREIEKGTTDKILAESFSEIERVDKEKDFSTIKKEILKRFSKIKIEKNKKLPKVALIGEIYTVCDPTINFDVESKLGREGIEIHREMDITYHIKKLIFPWKDWIIQRKINPYLRSTVGGHGRDAIYEMLNYVKKDFDGIIHLLPFGCMPEVTVRPLLEKIHLESGIPFLSLSLDEQVAEAGINTRLEAFVDVVRNYYQSKKS
;
A
#
# COMPACT_ATOMS: atom_id res chain seq x y z
N GLU A 1 -10.74 2.87 -4.24
CA GLU A 1 -9.33 2.81 -3.77
C GLU A 1 -8.31 2.57 -4.89
N LYS A 2 -8.20 1.37 -5.50
CA LYS A 2 -7.18 1.09 -6.55
C LYS A 2 -7.17 2.08 -7.72
N ILE A 3 -8.34 2.60 -8.08
CA ILE A 3 -8.46 3.65 -9.09
C ILE A 3 -7.88 4.97 -8.57
N ALA A 4 -8.17 5.33 -7.33
CA ALA A 4 -7.59 6.53 -6.71
C ALA A 4 -6.06 6.46 -6.62
N GLN A 5 -5.49 5.29 -6.28
CA GLN A 5 -4.04 5.05 -6.29
C GLN A 5 -3.40 5.37 -7.65
N PHE A 6 -4.09 5.09 -8.76
CA PHE A 6 -3.60 5.41 -10.10
C PHE A 6 -3.77 6.89 -10.47
N TYR A 7 -4.93 7.48 -10.18
CA TYR A 7 -5.30 8.84 -10.60
C TYR A 7 -4.63 9.92 -9.76
N ARG A 8 -4.56 9.74 -8.43
CA ARG A 8 -4.08 10.74 -7.48
C ARG A 8 -2.69 11.30 -7.82
N PRO A 9 -1.65 10.50 -8.10
CA PRO A 9 -0.33 11.07 -8.40
C PRO A 9 -0.20 11.62 -9.82
N ARG A 10 -1.26 11.50 -10.64
CA ARG A 10 -1.31 11.96 -12.03
C ARG A 10 -2.27 13.13 -12.25
N GLU A 11 -3.04 13.52 -11.24
CA GLU A 11 -4.03 14.57 -11.38
C GLU A 11 -3.36 15.94 -11.60
N ILE A 12 -3.92 16.72 -12.52
CA ILE A 12 -3.46 18.09 -12.79
C ILE A 12 -3.97 19.03 -11.69
N GLU A 13 -5.21 18.83 -11.25
CA GLU A 13 -5.83 19.59 -10.16
C GLU A 13 -5.81 18.77 -8.87
N LYS A 14 -4.88 19.11 -7.97
CA LYS A 14 -4.65 18.38 -6.71
C LYS A 14 -5.91 18.33 -5.84
N GLY A 15 -6.20 17.17 -5.27
CA GLY A 15 -7.33 16.91 -4.39
C GLY A 15 -8.62 16.47 -5.10
N THR A 16 -8.66 16.50 -6.43
CA THR A 16 -9.85 16.09 -7.19
C THR A 16 -10.16 14.60 -7.00
N THR A 17 -9.12 13.76 -7.03
CA THR A 17 -9.25 12.32 -6.81
C THR A 17 -9.80 12.00 -5.43
N ASP A 18 -9.30 12.68 -4.39
CA ASP A 18 -9.73 12.45 -3.00
C ASP A 18 -11.18 12.88 -2.78
N LYS A 19 -11.57 14.02 -3.36
CA LYS A 19 -12.96 14.50 -3.33
C LYS A 19 -13.93 13.49 -3.94
N ILE A 20 -13.63 13.02 -5.16
CA ILE A 20 -14.48 12.03 -5.85
C ILE A 20 -14.51 10.72 -5.07
N LEU A 21 -13.39 10.30 -4.48
CA LEU A 21 -13.33 9.09 -3.67
C LEU A 21 -14.21 9.20 -2.43
N ALA A 22 -14.14 10.30 -1.69
CA ALA A 22 -14.97 10.55 -0.51
C ALA A 22 -16.46 10.57 -0.86
N GLU A 23 -16.85 11.30 -1.91
CA GLU A 23 -18.22 11.32 -2.42
C GLU A 23 -18.71 9.91 -2.80
N SER A 24 -17.83 9.11 -3.43
CA SER A 24 -18.15 7.74 -3.82
C SER A 24 -18.37 6.83 -2.62
N PHE A 25 -17.60 6.98 -1.53
CA PHE A 25 -17.80 6.22 -0.30
C PHE A 25 -19.12 6.58 0.38
N SER A 26 -19.42 7.87 0.54
CA SER A 26 -20.70 8.32 1.11
C SER A 26 -21.92 7.87 0.29
N GLU A 27 -21.76 7.74 -1.04
CA GLU A 27 -22.82 7.21 -1.90
C GLU A 27 -23.01 5.71 -1.66
N ILE A 28 -21.92 4.93 -1.59
CA ILE A 28 -21.95 3.49 -1.32
C ILE A 28 -22.58 3.18 0.04
N GLU A 29 -22.27 3.95 1.07
CA GLU A 29 -22.81 3.78 2.43
C GLU A 29 -24.34 3.94 2.50
N ARG A 30 -24.94 4.66 1.54
CA ARG A 30 -26.39 4.91 1.49
C ARG A 30 -27.16 3.87 0.67
N VAL A 31 -26.49 2.84 0.15
CA VAL A 31 -27.09 1.85 -0.75
C VAL A 31 -27.64 0.69 0.05
N ASP A 32 -28.96 0.50 0.00
CA ASP A 32 -29.63 -0.61 0.68
C ASP A 32 -29.80 -1.85 -0.21
N LYS A 33 -29.69 -1.72 -1.54
CA LYS A 33 -30.01 -2.80 -2.50
C LYS A 33 -28.82 -3.24 -3.34
N GLU A 34 -28.61 -4.55 -3.38
CA GLU A 34 -27.47 -5.14 -4.10
C GLU A 34 -27.46 -4.85 -5.62
N LYS A 35 -28.65 -4.74 -6.23
CA LYS A 35 -28.80 -4.47 -7.68
C LYS A 35 -28.26 -3.09 -8.08
N ASP A 36 -28.13 -2.16 -7.13
CA ASP A 36 -27.72 -0.78 -7.41
C ASP A 36 -26.18 -0.63 -7.44
N PHE A 37 -25.42 -1.58 -6.89
CA PHE A 37 -23.94 -1.54 -6.89
C PHE A 37 -23.34 -1.50 -8.29
N SER A 38 -23.91 -2.23 -9.25
CA SER A 38 -23.40 -2.25 -10.63
C SER A 38 -23.55 -0.88 -11.30
N THR A 39 -24.68 -0.22 -11.07
CA THR A 39 -24.97 1.12 -11.59
C THR A 39 -24.06 2.16 -10.96
N ILE A 40 -23.94 2.12 -9.63
CA ILE A 40 -23.08 3.04 -8.86
C ILE A 40 -21.62 2.87 -9.26
N LYS A 41 -21.14 1.63 -9.40
CA LYS A 41 -19.79 1.36 -9.90
C LYS A 41 -19.55 2.02 -11.26
N LYS A 42 -20.48 1.91 -12.21
CA LYS A 42 -20.35 2.56 -13.53
C LYS A 42 -20.28 4.08 -13.41
N GLU A 43 -21.10 4.69 -12.55
CA GLU A 43 -21.11 6.14 -12.37
C GLU A 43 -19.84 6.65 -11.67
N ILE A 44 -19.33 5.92 -10.68
CA ILE A 44 -18.03 6.19 -10.05
C ILE A 44 -16.93 6.14 -11.13
N LEU A 45 -16.86 5.08 -11.93
CA LEU A 45 -15.86 4.96 -13.01
C LEU A 45 -15.93 6.13 -14.01
N LYS A 46 -17.15 6.57 -14.34
CA LYS A 46 -17.39 7.71 -15.23
C LYS A 46 -16.97 9.05 -14.62
N ARG A 47 -17.08 9.22 -13.30
CA ARG A 47 -16.55 10.40 -12.60
C ARG A 47 -15.03 10.42 -12.62
N PHE A 48 -14.40 9.29 -12.29
CA PHE A 48 -12.93 9.17 -12.34
C PHE A 48 -12.36 9.41 -13.74
N SER A 49 -13.00 8.93 -14.80
CA SER A 49 -12.50 9.13 -16.17
C SER A 49 -12.51 10.58 -16.64
N LYS A 50 -13.26 11.47 -15.97
CA LYS A 50 -13.29 12.92 -16.23
C LYS A 50 -12.15 13.68 -15.55
N ILE A 51 -11.43 13.05 -14.61
CA ILE A 51 -10.29 13.69 -13.93
C ILE A 51 -9.21 13.97 -14.98
N LYS A 52 -8.77 15.22 -15.05
CA LYS A 52 -7.67 15.63 -15.92
C LYS A 52 -6.36 15.08 -15.34
N ILE A 53 -5.70 14.19 -16.09
CA ILE A 53 -4.46 13.55 -15.66
C ILE A 53 -3.33 13.70 -16.68
N GLU A 54 -2.09 13.70 -16.20
CA GLU A 54 -0.87 13.56 -17.00
C GLU A 54 -0.67 12.08 -17.40
N LYS A 55 -1.30 11.65 -18.50
CA LYS A 55 -1.40 10.23 -18.91
C LYS A 55 -0.05 9.49 -19.05
N ASN A 56 0.99 10.17 -19.54
CA ASN A 56 2.28 9.55 -19.87
C ASN A 56 3.34 9.77 -18.78
N LYS A 57 2.94 10.24 -17.60
CA LYS A 57 3.85 10.49 -16.49
C LYS A 57 4.32 9.15 -15.92
N LYS A 58 5.62 8.86 -16.10
CA LYS A 58 6.27 7.72 -15.43
C LYS A 58 6.61 8.15 -14.01
N LEU A 59 6.03 7.45 -13.04
CA LEU A 59 6.12 7.76 -11.62
C LEU A 59 6.82 6.61 -10.87
N PRO A 60 7.53 6.92 -9.78
CA PRO A 60 8.02 5.88 -8.88
C PRO A 60 6.86 5.11 -8.27
N LYS A 61 7.04 3.80 -8.11
CA LYS A 61 6.05 2.91 -7.51
C LYS A 61 6.50 2.47 -6.12
N VAL A 62 5.66 2.69 -5.13
CA VAL A 62 5.92 2.27 -3.75
C VAL A 62 4.84 1.29 -3.29
N ALA A 63 5.27 0.23 -2.63
CA ALA A 63 4.37 -0.74 -2.03
C ALA A 63 4.12 -0.44 -0.55
N LEU A 64 2.87 -0.56 -0.11
CA LEU A 64 2.54 -0.67 1.32
C LEU A 64 2.34 -2.14 1.66
N ILE A 65 3.07 -2.60 2.68
CA ILE A 65 2.98 -3.95 3.23
C ILE A 65 2.77 -3.88 4.74
N GLY A 66 2.29 -4.97 5.35
CA GLY A 66 2.13 -5.08 6.80
C GLY A 66 0.78 -5.66 7.22
N GLU A 67 0.36 -5.31 8.42
CA GLU A 67 -0.89 -5.82 9.00
C GLU A 67 -2.12 -5.16 8.35
N ILE A 68 -3.18 -5.93 8.12
CA ILE A 68 -4.36 -5.45 7.39
C ILE A 68 -4.98 -4.18 7.99
N TYR A 69 -5.18 -4.12 9.31
CA TYR A 69 -5.87 -2.99 9.93
C TYR A 69 -5.08 -1.69 9.74
N THR A 70 -3.77 -1.76 9.92
CA THR A 70 -2.86 -0.63 9.76
C THR A 70 -2.70 -0.22 8.30
N VAL A 71 -2.63 -1.18 7.37
CA VAL A 71 -2.46 -0.89 5.94
C VAL A 71 -3.74 -0.37 5.30
N CYS A 72 -4.91 -0.84 5.74
CA CYS A 72 -6.18 -0.51 5.10
C CYS A 72 -6.87 0.74 5.65
N ASP A 73 -6.69 1.08 6.93
CA ASP A 73 -7.40 2.22 7.54
C ASP A 73 -6.58 3.51 7.43
N PRO A 74 -7.02 4.51 6.62
CA PRO A 74 -6.30 5.76 6.45
C PRO A 74 -6.21 6.59 7.73
N THR A 75 -7.16 6.45 8.66
CA THR A 75 -7.14 7.15 9.94
C THR A 75 -6.01 6.62 10.81
N ILE A 76 -5.84 5.28 10.81
CA ILE A 76 -4.80 4.61 11.58
C ILE A 76 -3.42 4.89 10.97
N ASN A 77 -3.31 4.89 9.64
CA ASN A 77 -2.03 5.16 8.96
C ASN A 77 -1.72 6.61 8.64
N PHE A 78 -2.49 7.56 9.16
CA PHE A 78 -2.28 8.98 8.90
C PHE A 78 -2.29 9.31 7.40
N ASP A 79 -3.16 8.66 6.64
CA ASP A 79 -3.43 8.91 5.22
C ASP A 79 -2.16 8.81 4.33
N VAL A 80 -1.29 7.84 4.62
CA VAL A 80 -0.02 7.62 3.90
C VAL A 80 -0.23 7.52 2.39
N GLU A 81 -1.28 6.81 1.93
CA GLU A 81 -1.58 6.66 0.51
C GLU A 81 -1.83 8.00 -0.19
N SER A 82 -2.59 8.89 0.45
CA SER A 82 -2.92 10.17 -0.15
C SER A 82 -1.75 11.15 -0.05
N LYS A 83 -1.03 11.16 1.08
CA LYS A 83 0.19 11.97 1.27
C LYS A 83 1.23 11.66 0.19
N LEU A 84 1.58 10.39 0.01
CA LEU A 84 2.56 9.99 -1.01
C LEU A 84 2.03 10.17 -2.44
N GLY A 85 0.73 9.95 -2.66
CA GLY A 85 0.10 10.23 -3.94
C GLY A 85 0.21 11.70 -4.35
N ARG A 86 0.03 12.64 -3.41
CA ARG A 86 0.19 14.09 -3.66
C ARG A 86 1.63 14.49 -3.96
N GLU A 87 2.59 13.69 -3.52
CA GLU A 87 4.02 13.77 -3.84
C GLU A 87 4.40 13.12 -5.19
N GLY A 88 3.41 12.63 -5.94
CA GLY A 88 3.62 12.02 -7.25
C GLY A 88 4.14 10.58 -7.17
N ILE A 89 3.93 9.88 -6.07
CA ILE A 89 4.27 8.46 -5.94
C ILE A 89 3.02 7.61 -6.18
N GLU A 90 3.16 6.57 -7.00
CA GLU A 90 2.09 5.59 -7.21
C GLU A 90 2.14 4.51 -6.13
N ILE A 91 1.11 4.46 -5.29
CA ILE A 91 1.04 3.53 -4.16
C ILE A 91 0.27 2.26 -4.52
N HIS A 92 0.84 1.11 -4.17
CA HIS A 92 0.21 -0.20 -4.35
C HIS A 92 0.13 -0.92 -3.01
N ARG A 93 -0.99 -1.60 -2.76
CA ARG A 93 -1.13 -2.58 -1.69
C ARG A 93 -1.84 -3.83 -2.20
N GLU A 94 -1.31 -4.99 -1.82
CA GLU A 94 -1.91 -6.29 -2.13
C GLU A 94 -2.84 -6.74 -0.99
N MET A 95 -2.47 -6.41 0.25
CA MET A 95 -3.30 -6.59 1.43
C MET A 95 -4.57 -5.73 1.35
N ASP A 96 -5.70 -6.40 1.12
CA ASP A 96 -7.04 -5.83 1.18
C ASP A 96 -8.02 -6.89 1.75
N ILE A 97 -9.26 -6.51 2.04
CA ILE A 97 -10.28 -7.45 2.53
C ILE A 97 -10.46 -8.62 1.55
N THR A 98 -10.32 -8.37 0.23
CA THR A 98 -10.41 -9.41 -0.80
C THR A 98 -9.27 -10.42 -0.68
N TYR A 99 -8.07 -9.99 -0.29
CA TYR A 99 -6.91 -10.86 -0.04
C TYR A 99 -7.22 -11.90 1.05
N HIS A 100 -7.82 -11.47 2.16
CA HIS A 100 -8.22 -12.36 3.25
C HIS A 100 -9.35 -13.30 2.87
N ILE A 101 -10.39 -12.80 2.21
CA ILE A 101 -11.50 -13.63 1.74
C ILE A 101 -10.96 -14.72 0.79
N LYS A 102 -10.07 -14.36 -0.14
CA LYS A 102 -9.43 -15.34 -1.02
C LYS A 102 -8.58 -16.35 -0.25
N LYS A 103 -7.88 -15.94 0.80
CA LYS A 103 -7.06 -16.83 1.63
C LYS A 103 -7.93 -17.84 2.39
N LEU A 104 -9.09 -17.40 2.88
CA LEU A 104 -10.09 -18.26 3.52
C LEU A 104 -10.70 -19.29 2.55
N ILE A 105 -11.04 -18.86 1.34
CA ILE A 105 -11.63 -19.72 0.30
C ILE A 105 -10.59 -20.68 -0.30
N PHE A 106 -9.32 -20.26 -0.39
CA PHE A 106 -8.25 -20.99 -1.06
C PHE A 106 -7.08 -21.27 -0.10
N PRO A 107 -7.20 -22.27 0.79
CA PRO A 107 -6.23 -22.53 1.87
C PRO A 107 -4.83 -22.93 1.35
N TRP A 108 -4.73 -23.45 0.12
CA TRP A 108 -3.44 -23.73 -0.54
C TRP A 108 -2.57 -22.49 -0.76
N LYS A 109 -3.15 -21.28 -0.71
CA LYS A 109 -2.41 -20.02 -0.84
C LYS A 109 -1.38 -19.88 0.29
N ASP A 110 -1.71 -20.30 1.52
CA ASP A 110 -0.75 -20.28 2.64
C ASP A 110 0.43 -21.21 2.43
N TRP A 111 0.20 -22.37 1.81
CA TRP A 111 1.27 -23.29 1.47
C TRP A 111 2.21 -22.70 0.41
N ILE A 112 1.65 -22.04 -0.60
CA ILE A 112 2.43 -21.33 -1.62
C ILE A 112 3.26 -20.21 -0.99
N ILE A 113 2.65 -19.42 -0.11
CA ILE A 113 3.33 -18.36 0.64
C ILE A 113 4.51 -18.96 1.42
N GLN A 114 4.27 -20.03 2.21
CA GLN A 114 5.35 -20.68 2.96
C GLN A 114 6.51 -21.10 2.07
N ARG A 115 6.18 -21.76 0.95
CA ARG A 115 7.18 -22.31 0.04
C ARG A 115 8.09 -21.22 -0.52
N LYS A 116 7.52 -20.03 -0.83
CA LYS A 116 8.30 -18.91 -1.34
C LYS A 116 9.14 -18.20 -0.28
N ILE A 117 8.66 -18.10 0.96
CA ILE A 117 9.38 -17.41 2.05
C ILE A 117 10.37 -18.31 2.79
N ASN A 118 10.34 -19.63 2.57
CA ASN A 118 11.17 -20.62 3.25
C ASN A 118 12.70 -20.30 3.31
N PRO A 119 13.31 -19.64 2.30
CA PRO A 119 14.71 -19.19 2.39
C PRO A 119 14.96 -18.15 3.50
N TYR A 120 13.96 -17.37 3.88
CA TYR A 120 14.03 -16.32 4.90
C TYR A 120 13.42 -16.75 6.23
N LEU A 121 12.29 -17.48 6.19
CA LEU A 121 11.55 -17.87 7.38
C LEU A 121 10.99 -19.29 7.22
N ARG A 122 11.61 -20.23 7.94
CA ARG A 122 11.20 -21.65 7.94
C ARG A 122 10.08 -21.96 8.93
N SER A 123 9.99 -21.18 10.02
CA SER A 123 8.96 -21.34 11.05
C SER A 123 7.67 -20.62 10.67
N THR A 124 6.57 -21.02 11.28
CA THR A 124 5.31 -20.28 11.19
C THR A 124 5.33 -19.14 12.20
N VAL A 125 5.19 -17.91 11.70
CA VAL A 125 4.87 -16.73 12.48
C VAL A 125 3.37 -16.47 12.33
N GLY A 126 2.70 -16.15 13.44
CA GLY A 126 1.28 -15.77 13.44
C GLY A 126 1.06 -14.39 12.80
N GLY A 127 -0.18 -13.92 12.77
CA GLY A 127 -0.51 -12.62 12.18
C GLY A 127 -0.22 -12.58 10.66
N HIS A 128 0.32 -11.46 10.20
CA HIS A 128 0.57 -11.15 8.79
C HIS A 128 2.06 -11.11 8.44
N GLY A 129 2.95 -11.44 9.38
CA GLY A 129 4.39 -11.40 9.17
C GLY A 129 4.89 -12.25 7.98
N ARG A 130 4.27 -13.41 7.74
CA ARG A 130 4.57 -14.27 6.57
C ARG A 130 4.11 -13.63 5.26
N ASP A 131 2.96 -12.99 5.29
CA ASP A 131 2.40 -12.26 4.14
C ASP A 131 3.27 -11.04 3.79
N ALA A 132 3.74 -10.29 4.79
CA ALA A 132 4.62 -9.13 4.58
C ALA A 132 5.94 -9.52 3.86
N ILE A 133 6.60 -10.61 4.28
CA ILE A 133 7.81 -11.12 3.60
C ILE A 133 7.47 -11.52 2.15
N TYR A 134 6.37 -12.24 1.95
CA TYR A 134 5.94 -12.70 0.64
C TYR A 134 5.63 -11.53 -0.31
N GLU A 135 4.92 -10.51 0.18
CA GLU A 135 4.62 -9.30 -0.57
C GLU A 135 5.90 -8.54 -0.93
N MET A 136 6.81 -8.34 0.03
CA MET A 136 8.09 -7.67 -0.22
C MET A 136 8.86 -8.35 -1.35
N LEU A 137 8.98 -9.68 -1.32
CA LEU A 137 9.63 -10.45 -2.39
C LEU A 137 8.93 -10.30 -3.74
N ASN A 138 7.60 -10.23 -3.77
CA ASN A 138 6.87 -10.01 -5.02
C ASN A 138 7.08 -8.60 -5.57
N TYR A 139 7.11 -7.57 -4.71
CA TYR A 139 7.32 -6.19 -5.14
C TYR A 139 8.75 -5.94 -5.61
N VAL A 140 9.75 -6.51 -4.95
CA VAL A 140 11.13 -6.54 -5.44
C VAL A 140 11.18 -7.18 -6.83
N LYS A 141 10.54 -8.34 -7.02
CA LYS A 141 10.50 -9.01 -8.33
C LYS A 141 9.77 -8.19 -9.42
N LYS A 142 8.79 -7.37 -9.03
CA LYS A 142 8.04 -6.47 -9.91
C LYS A 142 8.76 -5.14 -10.17
N ASP A 143 10.01 -5.01 -9.71
CA ASP A 143 10.86 -3.83 -9.90
C ASP A 143 10.24 -2.53 -9.34
N PHE A 144 9.73 -2.60 -8.12
CA PHE A 144 9.24 -1.42 -7.40
C PHE A 144 10.40 -0.51 -6.95
N ASP A 145 10.07 0.74 -6.63
CA ASP A 145 11.03 1.81 -6.30
C ASP A 145 11.10 2.11 -4.81
N GLY A 146 10.22 1.52 -4.01
CA GLY A 146 10.29 1.58 -2.56
C GLY A 146 9.23 0.70 -1.90
N ILE A 147 9.44 0.40 -0.62
CA ILE A 147 8.52 -0.39 0.20
C ILE A 147 8.36 0.29 1.56
N ILE A 148 7.13 0.48 1.99
CA ILE A 148 6.78 0.95 3.33
C ILE A 148 6.09 -0.18 4.07
N HIS A 149 6.66 -0.57 5.20
CA HIS A 149 6.10 -1.53 6.13
C HIS A 149 5.38 -0.80 7.27
N LEU A 150 4.06 -0.93 7.33
CA LEU A 150 3.22 -0.38 8.38
C LEU A 150 2.86 -1.47 9.39
N LEU A 151 3.05 -1.20 10.67
CA LEU A 151 2.68 -2.12 11.75
C LEU A 151 2.12 -1.35 12.95
N PRO A 152 1.15 -1.92 13.70
CA PRO A 152 0.74 -1.32 14.95
C PRO A 152 1.82 -1.48 16.01
N PHE A 153 1.86 -0.55 16.96
CA PHE A 153 2.76 -0.62 18.10
C PHE A 153 2.52 -1.88 18.93
N GLY A 154 3.60 -2.56 19.32
CA GLY A 154 3.52 -3.80 20.10
C GLY A 154 3.13 -5.05 19.29
N CYS A 155 2.99 -4.96 17.96
CA CYS A 155 2.67 -6.11 17.12
C CYS A 155 3.85 -7.08 17.01
N MET A 156 3.89 -8.06 17.93
CA MET A 156 5.00 -9.00 18.10
C MET A 156 5.34 -9.80 16.83
N PRO A 157 4.39 -10.37 16.06
CA PRO A 157 4.74 -11.15 14.86
C PRO A 157 5.42 -10.29 13.78
N GLU A 158 5.02 -9.03 13.66
CA GLU A 158 5.44 -8.07 12.64
C GLU A 158 6.81 -7.47 13.01
N VAL A 159 7.04 -7.19 14.29
CA VAL A 159 8.37 -6.85 14.82
C VAL A 159 9.34 -8.01 14.63
N THR A 160 8.88 -9.26 14.78
CA THR A 160 9.73 -10.45 14.62
C THR A 160 10.20 -10.64 13.18
N VAL A 161 9.40 -10.26 12.17
CA VAL A 161 9.80 -10.36 10.76
C VAL A 161 10.56 -9.14 10.25
N ARG A 162 10.57 -8.01 10.97
CA ARG A 162 11.26 -6.78 10.53
C ARG A 162 12.74 -7.00 10.17
N PRO A 163 13.56 -7.75 10.94
CA PRO A 163 14.95 -8.03 10.55
C PRO A 163 15.07 -8.79 9.21
N LEU A 164 14.07 -9.61 8.87
CA LEU A 164 14.03 -10.30 7.59
C LEU A 164 13.69 -9.35 6.44
N LEU A 165 12.77 -8.41 6.67
CA LEU A 165 12.45 -7.35 5.70
C LEU A 165 13.67 -6.44 5.48
N GLU A 166 14.37 -6.06 6.55
CA GLU A 166 15.64 -5.31 6.48
C GLU A 166 16.71 -6.08 5.68
N LYS A 167 16.84 -7.39 5.90
CA LYS A 167 17.73 -8.25 5.10
C LYS A 167 17.37 -8.23 3.62
N ILE A 168 16.10 -8.41 3.26
CA ILE A 168 15.63 -8.38 1.86
C ILE A 168 15.91 -7.02 1.22
N HIS A 169 15.71 -5.94 1.97
CA HIS A 169 16.03 -4.58 1.54
C HIS A 169 17.51 -4.46 1.18
N LEU A 170 18.41 -4.89 2.07
CA LEU A 170 19.85 -4.82 1.84
C LEU A 170 20.31 -5.69 0.66
N GLU A 171 19.72 -6.89 0.50
CA GLU A 171 20.05 -7.80 -0.60
C GLU A 171 19.57 -7.30 -1.97
N SER A 172 18.43 -6.61 -2.01
CA SER A 172 17.84 -6.10 -3.26
C SER A 172 18.18 -4.66 -3.60
N GLY A 173 18.61 -3.87 -2.61
CA GLY A 173 18.87 -2.43 -2.73
C GLY A 173 17.62 -1.54 -2.85
N ILE A 174 16.40 -2.10 -2.76
CA ILE A 174 15.15 -1.32 -2.88
C ILE A 174 14.94 -0.44 -1.64
N PRO A 175 14.64 0.87 -1.73
CA PRO A 175 14.35 1.70 -0.57
C PRO A 175 13.29 1.10 0.37
N PHE A 176 13.56 1.09 1.67
CA PHE A 176 12.66 0.50 2.67
C PHE A 176 12.46 1.43 3.87
N LEU A 177 11.20 1.60 4.29
CA LEU A 177 10.82 2.34 5.49
C LEU A 177 9.87 1.49 6.34
N SER A 178 10.15 1.33 7.62
CA SER A 178 9.20 0.69 8.56
C SER A 178 8.67 1.70 9.57
N LEU A 179 7.34 1.82 9.65
CA LEU A 179 6.63 2.74 10.54
C LEU A 179 5.78 1.95 11.53
N SER A 180 6.15 2.01 12.80
CA SER A 180 5.29 1.56 13.90
C SER A 180 4.29 2.68 14.21
N LEU A 181 3.01 2.37 14.16
CA LEU A 181 1.93 3.33 14.40
C LEU A 181 1.39 3.15 15.82
N ASP A 182 1.32 4.25 16.56
CA ASP A 182 0.78 4.34 17.92
C ASP A 182 -0.10 5.59 17.97
N GLU A 183 -1.19 5.55 18.72
CA GLU A 183 -2.03 6.72 19.02
C GLU A 183 -1.23 7.85 19.70
N GLN A 184 -0.14 7.49 20.40
CA GLN A 184 0.76 8.45 21.06
C GLN A 184 1.86 9.03 20.14
N VAL A 185 2.03 8.51 18.92
CA VAL A 185 3.04 9.04 17.99
C VAL A 185 2.55 10.36 17.41
N ALA A 186 3.35 11.41 17.57
CA ALA A 186 3.07 12.68 16.93
C ALA A 186 3.08 12.51 15.40
N GLU A 187 1.95 12.77 14.76
CA GLU A 187 1.77 12.71 13.30
C GLU A 187 2.89 13.45 12.54
N ALA A 188 3.39 14.56 13.09
CA ALA A 188 4.51 15.33 12.56
C ALA A 188 5.78 14.49 12.34
N GLY A 189 6.07 13.54 13.26
CA GLY A 189 7.21 12.65 13.15
C GLY A 189 7.06 11.63 12.01
N ILE A 190 5.84 11.16 11.76
CA ILE A 190 5.55 10.27 10.63
C ILE A 190 5.69 11.03 9.31
N ASN A 191 5.13 12.24 9.23
CA ASN A 191 5.22 13.08 8.03
C ASN A 191 6.66 13.35 7.63
N THR A 192 7.51 13.76 8.57
CA THR A 192 8.94 14.03 8.31
C THR A 192 9.67 12.78 7.77
N ARG A 193 9.34 11.59 8.29
CA ARG A 193 9.94 10.33 7.82
C ARG A 193 9.44 9.93 6.44
N LEU A 194 8.16 10.19 6.13
CA LEU A 194 7.60 9.97 4.80
C LEU A 194 8.24 10.91 3.78
N GLU A 195 8.41 12.19 4.11
CA GLU A 195 9.09 13.18 3.26
C GLU A 195 10.53 12.75 2.95
N ALA A 196 11.31 12.40 3.97
CA ALA A 196 12.68 11.91 3.78
C ALA A 196 12.70 10.63 2.91
N PHE A 197 11.72 9.74 3.08
CA PHE A 197 11.62 8.52 2.28
C PHE A 197 11.27 8.79 0.81
N VAL A 198 10.39 9.77 0.55
CA VAL A 198 10.05 10.21 -0.81
C VAL A 198 11.32 10.62 -1.57
N ASP A 199 12.23 11.35 -0.92
CA ASP A 199 13.48 11.78 -1.56
C ASP A 199 14.41 10.60 -1.89
N VAL A 200 14.52 9.62 -0.97
CA VAL A 200 15.29 8.39 -1.23
C VAL A 200 14.70 7.61 -2.42
N VAL A 201 13.38 7.46 -2.48
CA VAL A 201 12.68 6.79 -3.58
C VAL A 201 12.88 7.51 -4.90
N ARG A 202 12.79 8.85 -4.91
CA ARG A 202 13.02 9.67 -6.12
C ARG A 202 14.44 9.48 -6.65
N ASN A 203 15.45 9.49 -5.78
CA ASN A 203 16.84 9.28 -6.16
C ASN A 203 17.06 7.86 -6.72
N TYR A 204 16.53 6.84 -6.06
CA TYR A 204 16.61 5.45 -6.52
C TYR A 204 15.89 5.25 -7.88
N TYR A 205 14.73 5.86 -8.05
CA TYR A 205 13.99 5.81 -9.31
C TYR A 205 14.72 6.50 -10.47
N GLN A 206 15.44 7.59 -10.20
CA GLN A 206 16.25 8.28 -11.20
C GLN A 206 17.50 7.49 -11.58
N SER A 207 18.17 6.85 -10.61
CA SER A 207 19.37 6.04 -10.89
C SER A 207 19.06 4.83 -11.76
N LYS A 208 17.87 4.21 -11.64
CA LYS A 208 17.41 3.14 -12.54
C LYS A 208 17.22 3.56 -14.00
N LYS A 209 17.01 4.86 -14.26
CA LYS A 209 16.79 5.39 -15.62
C LYS A 209 18.09 5.82 -16.32
N SER A 210 19.16 5.99 -15.54
CA SER A 210 20.48 6.42 -16.02
C SER A 210 21.26 5.21 -16.51
#